data_AF-A0A3A1Y148-F1
#
_entry.id   AF-A0A3A1Y148-F1
#
_cell.length_a   1.000
_cell.length_b   1.000
_cell.length_c   1.000
_cell.angle_alpha   90.00
_cell.angle_beta   90.00
_cell.angle_gamma   90.00
#
_symmetry.space_group_name_H-M   'P 1'
#
loop_
_entity.id
_entity.type
_entity.pdbx_description
1 polymer ?
#
loop_
_entity_poly.entity_id
_entity_poly.type
_entity_poly.pdbx_seq_one_letter_code
_entity_poly.pdbx_strand_id
1 'polypeptide(L)'
;MQRKNLFNKFLALTSLGALGLMGLVNPVQARVWFNYSTVEQNVMLQSWQLDLTLAQHANQELTIAEFFDLVRAVPYLNKATLSKDGDKFKIDLNFSEIVGYTDKYCKTETENAVDHACGNITGAQILRLLINNSDFAVAYAFPQIKQDATTKKDSKTLNLLKGIEVTEYKDLKVSQDVLDKAEFTQYLAERYKIKLVPNR
;
A
#
# COMPACT_ATOMS: atom_id res chain seq x y z
N MET A 1 -5.99 36.38 6.35
CA MET A 1 -7.17 35.47 6.28
C MET A 1 -7.57 35.27 4.82
N GLN A 2 -7.03 34.24 4.17
CA GLN A 2 -7.52 33.74 2.86
C GLN A 2 -7.26 32.23 2.81
N ARG A 3 -8.17 31.44 3.38
CA ARG A 3 -8.21 29.97 3.29
C ARG A 3 -9.65 29.51 3.22
N LYS A 4 -10.37 29.83 2.13
CA LYS A 4 -11.72 29.25 1.87
C LYS A 4 -12.05 28.96 0.40
N ASN A 5 -11.16 29.21 -0.56
CA ASN A 5 -11.51 29.06 -2.00
C ASN A 5 -10.85 27.91 -2.77
N LEU A 6 -10.16 26.98 -2.10
CA LEU A 6 -9.59 25.79 -2.77
C LEU A 6 -10.44 24.52 -2.58
N PHE A 7 -11.44 24.52 -1.70
CA PHE A 7 -12.22 23.32 -1.37
C PHE A 7 -13.43 23.10 -2.30
N ASN A 8 -13.95 24.15 -2.94
CA ASN A 8 -15.15 24.06 -3.79
C ASN A 8 -14.88 23.75 -5.27
N LYS A 9 -13.63 23.54 -5.69
CA LYS A 9 -13.32 23.12 -7.07
C LYS A 9 -13.14 21.61 -7.25
N PHE A 10 -13.09 20.84 -6.16
CA PHE A 10 -12.88 19.39 -6.21
C PHE A 10 -14.17 18.55 -6.26
N LEU A 11 -15.36 19.17 -6.24
CA LEU A 11 -16.65 18.46 -6.14
C LEU A 11 -17.58 18.61 -7.36
N ALA A 12 -17.09 19.11 -8.50
CA ALA A 12 -17.93 19.38 -9.67
C ALA A 12 -17.39 18.79 -10.98
N LEU A 13 -16.82 17.59 -10.95
CA LEU A 13 -16.43 16.86 -12.17
C LEU A 13 -16.72 15.35 -12.09
N THR A 14 -17.89 14.99 -11.56
CA THR A 14 -18.46 13.65 -11.71
C THR A 14 -19.96 13.75 -12.00
N SER A 15 -20.33 14.45 -13.07
CA SER A 15 -21.70 14.35 -13.59
C SER A 15 -21.71 14.37 -15.11
N LEU A 16 -22.13 13.23 -15.67
CA LEU A 16 -22.80 13.04 -16.96
C LEU A 16 -22.15 13.66 -18.22
N GLY A 17 -21.60 12.77 -19.04
CA GLY A 17 -21.27 13.07 -20.43
C GLY A 17 -20.83 11.86 -21.26
N ALA A 18 -21.23 10.63 -20.85
CA ALA A 18 -21.03 9.44 -21.67
C ALA A 18 -22.31 9.18 -22.47
N LEU A 19 -22.46 9.86 -23.61
CA LEU A 19 -23.22 9.40 -24.78
C LEU A 19 -23.17 10.48 -25.88
N GLY A 20 -22.66 10.12 -27.04
CA GLY A 20 -22.89 10.85 -28.29
C GLY A 20 -21.67 11.60 -28.82
N LEU A 21 -20.82 10.89 -29.57
CA LEU A 21 -20.46 11.23 -30.96
C LEU A 21 -19.46 10.19 -31.49
N MET A 22 -20.00 9.18 -32.16
CA MET A 22 -19.24 8.44 -33.17
C MET A 22 -18.88 9.43 -34.29
N GLY A 23 -17.60 9.77 -34.39
CA GLY A 23 -17.05 10.63 -35.43
C GLY A 23 -15.63 10.17 -35.76
N LEU A 24 -15.54 9.28 -36.75
CA LEU A 24 -14.42 9.01 -37.64
C LEU A 24 -13.08 9.69 -37.31
N VAL A 25 -12.33 9.09 -36.40
CA VAL A 25 -10.87 9.17 -36.37
C VAL A 25 -10.42 7.78 -35.99
N ASN A 26 -9.69 7.09 -36.88
CA ASN A 26 -8.93 5.91 -36.49
C ASN A 26 -8.20 6.26 -35.21
N PRO A 27 -8.40 5.54 -34.08
CA PRO A 27 -7.49 5.69 -32.98
C PRO A 27 -6.19 5.08 -33.50
N VAL A 28 -5.33 5.91 -34.06
CA VAL A 28 -3.90 5.73 -33.85
C VAL A 28 -3.81 5.76 -32.33
N GLN A 29 -3.92 4.57 -31.72
CA GLN A 29 -3.45 4.33 -30.38
C GLN A 29 -1.99 4.74 -30.47
N ALA A 30 -1.72 6.00 -30.14
CA ALA A 30 -0.41 6.39 -29.70
C ALA A 30 -0.18 5.49 -28.49
N ARG A 31 0.45 4.33 -28.75
CA ARG A 31 1.19 3.61 -27.74
C ARG A 31 2.22 4.64 -27.31
N VAL A 32 1.89 5.40 -26.28
CA VAL A 32 2.88 6.12 -25.51
C VAL A 32 3.71 4.99 -24.92
N TRP A 33 4.81 4.67 -25.60
CA TRP A 33 5.81 3.73 -25.13
C TRP A 33 6.50 4.43 -23.97
N PHE A 34 5.92 4.30 -22.78
CA PHE A 34 6.67 4.59 -21.59
C PHE A 34 7.79 3.54 -21.51
N ASN A 35 9.04 3.97 -21.70
CA ASN A 35 10.22 3.14 -21.53
C ASN A 35 10.45 2.88 -20.04
N TYR A 36 9.55 2.13 -19.43
CA TYR A 36 9.70 1.62 -18.08
C TYR A 36 10.46 0.30 -18.12
N SER A 37 11.35 0.07 -17.16
CA SER A 37 11.85 -1.30 -16.93
C SER A 37 10.68 -2.19 -16.45
N THR A 38 10.77 -3.51 -16.63
CA THR A 38 9.74 -4.44 -16.13
C THR A 38 9.51 -4.27 -14.61
N VAL A 39 10.58 -3.99 -13.86
CA VAL A 39 10.51 -3.72 -12.41
C VAL A 39 9.69 -2.45 -12.14
N GLU A 40 9.96 -1.39 -12.90
CA GLU A 40 9.24 -0.12 -12.78
C GLU A 40 7.75 -0.27 -13.09
N GLN A 41 7.41 -0.96 -14.18
CA GLN A 41 6.00 -1.24 -14.53
C GLN A 41 5.28 -1.98 -13.41
N ASN A 42 5.94 -2.97 -12.80
CA ASN A 42 5.34 -3.76 -11.73
C ASN A 42 5.17 -2.96 -10.44
N VAL A 43 6.15 -2.12 -10.05
CA VAL A 43 6.01 -1.24 -8.88
C VAL A 43 4.85 -0.26 -9.08
N MET A 44 4.78 0.38 -10.25
CA MET A 44 3.70 1.29 -10.60
C MET A 44 2.33 0.60 -10.58
N LEU A 45 2.22 -0.54 -11.26
CA LEU A 45 0.98 -1.30 -11.37
C LEU A 45 0.48 -1.77 -10.00
N GLN A 46 1.34 -2.35 -9.18
CA GLN A 46 0.93 -2.88 -7.87
C GLN A 46 0.58 -1.77 -6.89
N SER A 47 1.31 -0.64 -6.90
CA SER A 47 0.98 0.52 -6.05
C SER A 47 -0.36 1.14 -6.45
N TRP A 48 -0.62 1.25 -7.75
CA TRP A 48 -1.91 1.71 -8.26
C TRP A 48 -3.05 0.73 -7.96
N GLN A 49 -2.83 -0.58 -8.10
CA GLN A 49 -3.82 -1.60 -7.75
C GLN A 49 -4.18 -1.55 -6.26
N LEU A 50 -3.21 -1.35 -5.37
CA LEU A 50 -3.48 -1.16 -3.95
C LEU A 50 -4.33 0.09 -3.70
N ASP A 51 -3.95 1.22 -4.27
CA ASP A 51 -4.71 2.48 -4.12
C ASP A 51 -6.16 2.34 -4.62
N LEU A 52 -6.35 1.74 -5.80
CA LEU A 52 -7.68 1.46 -6.35
C LEU A 52 -8.49 0.51 -5.45
N THR A 53 -7.86 -0.56 -4.97
CA THR A 53 -8.55 -1.55 -4.13
C THR A 53 -8.98 -0.91 -2.82
N LEU A 54 -8.13 -0.10 -2.19
CA LEU A 54 -8.50 0.66 -1.00
C LEU A 54 -9.62 1.67 -1.31
N ALA A 55 -9.54 2.39 -2.43
CA ALA A 55 -10.59 3.33 -2.83
C ALA A 55 -11.96 2.65 -3.06
N GLN A 56 -11.99 1.39 -3.53
CA GLN A 56 -13.23 0.62 -3.67
C GLN A 56 -13.89 0.30 -2.32
N HIS A 57 -13.11 0.27 -1.24
CA HIS A 57 -13.61 0.06 0.13
C HIS A 57 -13.96 1.38 0.83
N ALA A 58 -14.02 2.51 0.11
CA ALA A 58 -14.32 3.79 0.72
C ALA A 58 -15.68 3.80 1.43
N ASN A 59 -15.69 4.32 2.66
CA ASN A 59 -16.84 4.36 3.57
C ASN A 59 -17.32 2.98 4.04
N GLN A 60 -16.49 1.93 3.90
CA GLN A 60 -16.78 0.59 4.39
C GLN A 60 -15.94 0.26 5.62
N GLU A 61 -16.43 -0.71 6.40
CA GLU A 61 -15.61 -1.37 7.41
C GLU A 61 -14.76 -2.45 6.73
N LEU A 62 -13.50 -2.54 7.13
CA LEU A 62 -12.57 -3.57 6.68
C LEU A 62 -11.94 -4.21 7.92
N THR A 63 -11.93 -5.53 8.02
CA THR A 63 -11.22 -6.18 9.13
C THR A 63 -9.71 -5.96 8.99
N ILE A 64 -8.99 -5.98 10.11
CA ILE A 64 -7.53 -5.88 10.07
C ILE A 64 -6.90 -7.01 9.22
N ALA A 65 -7.48 -8.22 9.23
CA ALA A 65 -7.01 -9.32 8.40
C ALA A 65 -7.13 -9.03 6.91
N GLU A 66 -8.32 -8.60 6.47
CA GLU A 66 -8.56 -8.25 5.07
C GLU A 66 -7.62 -7.13 4.62
N PHE A 67 -7.44 -6.10 5.46
CA PHE A 67 -6.49 -5.04 5.18
C PHE A 67 -5.06 -5.57 5.03
N PHE A 68 -4.59 -6.41 5.95
CA PHE A 68 -3.24 -6.99 5.87
C PHE A 68 -3.07 -7.87 4.64
N ASP A 69 -4.09 -8.63 4.23
CA ASP A 69 -4.03 -9.40 2.98
C ASP A 69 -3.94 -8.50 1.74
N LEU A 70 -4.65 -7.36 1.71
CA LEU A 70 -4.52 -6.39 0.62
C LEU A 70 -3.10 -5.84 0.49
N VAL A 71 -2.47 -5.45 1.61
CA VAL A 71 -1.09 -4.94 1.58
C VAL A 71 -0.10 -6.06 1.26
N ARG A 72 -0.32 -7.27 1.75
CA ARG A 72 0.52 -8.46 1.48
C ARG A 72 0.57 -8.79 -0.01
N ALA A 73 -0.52 -8.57 -0.73
CA ALA A 73 -0.62 -8.79 -2.17
C ALA A 73 0.30 -7.90 -3.03
N VAL A 74 1.05 -6.97 -2.41
CA VAL A 74 2.04 -6.11 -3.08
C VAL A 74 3.48 -6.53 -2.69
N PRO A 75 4.11 -7.48 -3.40
CA PRO A 75 5.45 -7.98 -3.07
C PRO A 75 6.53 -6.90 -2.86
N TYR A 76 6.50 -5.82 -3.64
CA TYR A 76 7.52 -4.76 -3.54
C TYR A 76 7.45 -3.97 -2.22
N LEU A 77 6.28 -3.89 -1.58
CA LEU A 77 6.12 -3.30 -0.24
C LEU A 77 6.59 -4.25 0.86
N ASN A 78 6.64 -5.55 0.58
CA ASN A 78 6.81 -6.59 1.59
C ASN A 78 8.20 -7.23 1.59
N LYS A 79 9.14 -6.66 0.83
CA LYS A 79 10.55 -7.01 0.92
C LYS A 79 11.06 -6.63 2.30
N ALA A 80 11.14 -7.61 3.19
CA ALA A 80 11.59 -7.43 4.56
C ALA A 80 12.56 -8.54 4.95
N THR A 81 13.49 -8.21 5.83
CA THR A 81 14.35 -9.18 6.50
C THR A 81 14.07 -9.18 7.99
N LEU A 82 14.12 -10.38 8.58
CA LEU A 82 14.00 -10.55 10.01
C LEU A 82 15.39 -10.75 10.63
N SER A 83 15.68 -9.98 11.67
CA SER A 83 16.84 -10.17 12.52
C SER A 83 16.44 -10.20 13.99
N LYS A 84 17.36 -10.64 14.85
CA LYS A 84 17.18 -10.66 16.29
C LYS A 84 18.23 -9.76 16.94
N ASP A 85 17.80 -8.89 17.83
CA ASP A 85 18.65 -8.05 18.68
C ASP A 85 18.31 -8.35 20.14
N GLY A 86 19.15 -9.16 20.79
CA GLY A 86 18.85 -9.74 22.10
C GLY A 86 17.60 -10.62 22.06
N ASP A 87 16.57 -10.22 22.82
CA ASP A 87 15.26 -10.89 22.87
C ASP A 87 14.20 -10.28 21.94
N LYS A 88 14.53 -9.19 21.25
CA LYS A 88 13.60 -8.50 20.36
C LYS A 88 13.84 -8.87 18.91
N PHE A 89 12.76 -9.03 18.17
CA PHE A 89 12.81 -9.13 16.72
C PHE A 89 12.86 -7.74 16.10
N LYS A 90 13.71 -7.59 15.09
CA LYS A 90 13.81 -6.39 14.28
C LYS A 90 13.44 -6.73 12.85
N ILE A 91 12.54 -5.92 12.29
CA ILE A 91 12.08 -6.04 10.90
C ILE A 91 12.70 -4.89 10.12
N ASP A 92 13.59 -5.23 9.20
CA ASP A 92 14.23 -4.26 8.31
C ASP A 92 13.53 -4.32 6.95
N LEU A 93 12.89 -3.22 6.56
CA LEU A 93 12.23 -3.11 5.25
C LEU A 93 13.22 -2.68 4.19
N ASN A 94 13.15 -3.33 3.03
CA ASN A 94 13.93 -2.95 1.87
C ASN A 94 13.02 -2.26 0.84
N PHE A 95 12.99 -0.93 0.89
CA PHE A 95 12.27 -0.10 -0.07
C PHE A 95 13.16 0.47 -1.17
N SER A 96 14.37 -0.04 -1.41
CA SER A 96 15.33 0.60 -2.33
C SER A 96 14.75 0.88 -3.72
N GLU A 97 13.98 -0.06 -4.27
CA GLU A 97 13.29 0.10 -5.55
C GLU A 97 12.15 1.13 -5.47
N ILE A 98 11.33 1.08 -4.41
CA ILE A 98 10.20 2.01 -4.20
C ILE A 98 10.68 3.45 -3.97
N VAL A 99 11.73 3.63 -3.16
CA VAL A 99 12.35 4.94 -2.92
C VAL A 99 12.95 5.49 -4.21
N GLY A 100 13.61 4.66 -5.01
CA GLY A 100 14.14 5.07 -6.31
C GLY A 100 13.06 5.59 -7.26
N TYR A 101 11.88 4.97 -7.27
CA TYR A 101 10.75 5.45 -8.06
C TYR A 101 10.04 6.65 -7.44
N THR A 102 9.92 6.72 -6.11
CA THR A 102 9.42 7.91 -5.42
C THR A 102 10.27 9.12 -5.78
N ASP A 103 11.60 9.00 -5.77
CA ASP A 103 12.50 10.06 -6.20
C ASP A 103 12.35 10.43 -7.67
N LYS A 104 12.11 9.45 -8.55
CA LYS A 104 11.91 9.67 -9.98
C LYS A 104 10.59 10.39 -10.28
N TYR A 105 9.53 10.08 -9.55
CA TYR A 105 8.17 10.55 -9.81
C TYR A 105 7.70 11.67 -8.88
N CYS A 106 8.32 11.91 -7.74
CA CYS A 106 7.86 12.94 -6.80
C CYS A 106 8.70 14.22 -6.83
N LYS A 107 9.72 14.30 -7.71
CA LYS A 107 10.64 15.44 -7.83
C LYS A 107 10.33 16.39 -8.99
N THR A 108 9.30 16.13 -9.80
CA THR A 108 9.01 16.96 -10.98
C THR A 108 7.87 17.92 -10.72
N GLU A 109 8.12 19.21 -10.92
CA GLU A 109 7.16 20.33 -10.84
C GLU A 109 6.10 20.31 -11.98
N THR A 110 5.82 19.16 -12.61
CA THR A 110 4.99 19.07 -13.81
C THR A 110 3.65 18.37 -13.56
N GLU A 111 2.58 19.09 -13.88
CA GLU A 111 1.39 19.23 -13.04
C GLU A 111 0.24 18.23 -13.27
N ASN A 112 0.37 17.11 -13.99
CA ASN A 112 -0.85 16.32 -14.32
C ASN A 112 -0.76 14.79 -14.51
N ALA A 113 0.41 14.17 -14.69
CA ALA A 113 0.52 12.71 -14.82
C ALA A 113 1.50 12.09 -13.82
N VAL A 114 2.49 12.87 -13.43
CA VAL A 114 3.51 12.48 -12.47
C VAL A 114 2.95 12.52 -11.03
N ASP A 115 1.94 13.35 -10.79
CA ASP A 115 1.26 13.48 -9.49
C ASP A 115 0.52 12.21 -9.05
N HIS A 116 -0.15 11.52 -9.98
CA HIS A 116 -0.86 10.27 -9.66
C HIS A 116 0.10 9.10 -9.44
N ALA A 117 1.15 9.02 -10.25
CA ALA A 117 2.21 8.02 -10.08
C ALA A 117 2.93 8.21 -8.73
N CYS A 118 3.32 9.45 -8.43
CA CYS A 118 3.90 9.83 -7.16
C CYS A 118 2.95 9.52 -6.00
N GLY A 119 1.68 9.91 -6.09
CA GLY A 119 0.68 9.69 -5.06
C GLY A 119 0.48 8.21 -4.72
N ASN A 120 0.41 7.34 -5.73
CA ASN A 120 0.20 5.91 -5.53
C ASN A 120 1.42 5.24 -4.87
N ILE A 121 2.63 5.50 -5.39
CA ILE A 121 3.87 4.93 -4.82
C ILE A 121 4.08 5.45 -3.39
N THR A 122 3.91 6.76 -3.18
CA THR A 122 4.09 7.39 -1.87
C THR A 122 3.07 6.87 -0.87
N GLY A 123 1.80 6.76 -1.27
CA GLY A 123 0.74 6.24 -0.41
C GLY A 123 0.99 4.79 0.01
N ALA A 124 1.40 3.95 -0.93
CA ALA A 124 1.78 2.56 -0.67
C ALA A 124 2.98 2.47 0.30
N GLN A 125 4.02 3.28 0.07
CA GLN A 125 5.20 3.33 0.94
C GLN A 125 4.85 3.80 2.36
N ILE A 126 4.09 4.89 2.49
CA ILE A 126 3.64 5.43 3.78
C ILE A 126 2.87 4.36 4.55
N LEU A 127 1.87 3.73 3.92
CA LEU A 127 1.06 2.69 4.55
C LEU A 127 1.93 1.59 5.15
N ARG A 128 2.90 1.09 4.38
CA ARG A 128 3.78 0.01 4.84
C ARG A 128 4.74 0.44 5.95
N LEU A 129 5.23 1.69 5.91
CA LEU A 129 6.04 2.28 6.98
C LEU A 129 5.24 2.44 8.27
N LEU A 130 4.00 2.91 8.20
CA LEU A 130 3.11 3.06 9.36
C LEU A 130 2.81 1.71 10.01
N ILE A 131 2.58 0.65 9.21
CA ILE A 131 2.45 -0.71 9.74
C ILE A 131 3.74 -1.12 10.49
N ASN A 132 4.91 -0.85 9.91
CA ASN A 132 6.20 -1.24 10.47
C ASN A 132 6.59 -0.50 11.77
N ASN A 133 6.11 0.74 11.91
CA ASN A 133 6.37 1.57 13.08
C ASN A 133 5.28 1.42 14.16
N SER A 134 4.39 0.45 14.00
CA SER A 134 3.33 0.13 14.96
C SER A 134 3.60 -1.18 15.71
N ASP A 135 2.84 -1.41 16.77
CA ASP A 135 2.85 -2.69 17.51
C ASP A 135 2.43 -3.89 16.64
N PHE A 136 1.87 -3.64 15.46
CA PHE A 136 1.48 -4.68 14.51
C PHE A 136 2.62 -5.15 13.59
N ALA A 137 3.79 -4.52 13.63
CA ALA A 137 4.87 -4.82 12.69
C ALA A 137 5.21 -6.31 12.61
N VAL A 138 5.33 -6.95 13.78
CA VAL A 138 5.62 -8.39 13.91
C VAL A 138 4.46 -9.25 13.43
N ALA A 139 3.24 -8.96 13.89
CA ALA A 139 2.04 -9.68 13.50
C ALA A 139 1.80 -9.65 11.98
N TYR A 140 2.11 -8.51 11.34
CA TYR A 140 2.05 -8.36 9.90
C TYR A 140 3.19 -9.11 9.17
N ALA A 141 4.44 -8.94 9.62
CA ALA A 141 5.60 -9.39 8.86
C ALA A 141 5.85 -10.90 8.96
N PHE A 142 5.59 -11.53 10.12
CA PHE A 142 5.97 -12.93 10.35
C PHE A 142 5.32 -13.93 9.38
N PRO A 143 4.00 -13.85 9.09
CA PRO A 143 3.37 -14.74 8.12
C PRO A 143 4.01 -14.66 6.74
N GLN A 144 4.23 -13.44 6.25
CA GLN A 144 4.85 -13.21 4.95
C GLN A 144 6.31 -13.66 4.90
N ILE A 145 7.12 -13.30 5.90
CA ILE A 145 8.53 -13.69 5.98
C ILE A 145 8.68 -15.20 6.07
N LYS A 146 7.81 -15.88 6.83
CA LYS A 146 7.80 -17.35 6.91
C LYS A 146 7.48 -17.98 5.56
N GLN A 147 6.46 -17.46 4.86
CA GLN A 147 6.08 -17.94 3.53
C GLN A 147 7.22 -17.77 2.52
N ASP A 148 7.86 -16.60 2.49
CA ASP A 148 8.97 -16.31 1.60
C ASP A 148 10.20 -17.17 1.90
N ALA A 149 10.55 -17.32 3.19
CA ALA A 149 11.67 -18.14 3.62
C ALA A 149 11.44 -19.63 3.30
N THR A 150 10.19 -20.10 3.42
CA THR A 150 9.81 -21.48 3.08
C THR A 150 9.95 -21.71 1.57
N THR A 151 9.38 -20.82 0.76
CA THR A 151 9.46 -20.87 -0.71
C THR A 151 10.90 -20.85 -1.21
N LYS A 152 11.75 -20.01 -0.61
CA LYS A 152 13.16 -19.84 -0.99
C LYS A 152 14.12 -20.83 -0.31
N LYS A 153 13.61 -21.68 0.58
CA LYS A 153 14.43 -22.58 1.43
C LYS A 153 15.51 -21.82 2.21
N ASP A 154 15.20 -20.63 2.72
CA ASP A 154 16.10 -19.81 3.54
C ASP A 154 16.18 -20.38 4.96
N SER A 155 17.16 -21.24 5.20
CA SER A 155 17.35 -21.91 6.48
C SER A 155 17.67 -20.95 7.64
N LYS A 156 18.32 -19.81 7.37
CA LYS A 156 18.67 -18.84 8.41
C LYS A 156 17.41 -18.18 8.96
N THR A 157 16.54 -17.69 8.08
CA THR A 157 15.27 -17.05 8.49
C THR A 157 14.31 -18.06 9.11
N LEU A 158 14.20 -19.28 8.55
CA LEU A 158 13.37 -20.34 9.13
C LEU A 158 13.83 -20.74 10.55
N ASN A 159 15.14 -20.78 10.80
CA ASN A 159 15.67 -21.05 12.12
C ASN A 159 15.38 -19.92 13.12
N LEU A 160 15.38 -18.65 12.69
CA LEU A 160 14.99 -17.52 13.54
C LEU A 160 13.52 -17.60 13.99
N LEU A 161 12.66 -18.15 13.14
CA LEU A 161 11.23 -18.32 13.41
C LEU A 161 10.90 -19.63 14.15
N LYS A 162 11.90 -20.48 14.43
CA LYS A 162 11.69 -21.78 15.05
C LYS A 162 11.18 -21.61 16.49
N GLY A 163 10.04 -22.25 16.79
CA GLY A 163 9.40 -22.16 18.10
C GLY A 163 8.53 -20.91 18.31
N ILE A 164 8.42 -20.04 17.30
CA ILE A 164 7.48 -18.92 17.32
C ILE A 164 6.16 -19.39 16.71
N GLU A 165 5.06 -19.14 17.42
CA GLU A 165 3.73 -19.26 16.86
C GLU A 165 3.51 -18.11 15.87
N VAL A 166 3.47 -18.44 14.58
CA VAL A 166 3.18 -17.47 13.51
C VAL A 166 1.70 -17.55 13.20
N THR A 167 0.95 -16.60 13.75
CA THR A 167 -0.51 -16.46 13.61
C THR A 167 -0.89 -16.01 12.20
N GLU A 168 -1.92 -16.61 11.60
CA GLU A 168 -2.49 -16.10 10.35
C GLU A 168 -3.21 -14.77 10.60
N TYR A 169 -3.34 -13.91 9.59
CA TYR A 169 -3.95 -12.59 9.79
C TYR A 169 -5.38 -12.66 10.32
N LYS A 170 -6.18 -13.63 9.87
CA LYS A 170 -7.56 -13.87 10.34
C LYS A 170 -7.65 -14.19 11.83
N ASP A 171 -6.60 -14.77 12.40
CA ASP A 171 -6.54 -15.21 13.79
C ASP A 171 -5.97 -14.12 14.73
N LEU A 172 -5.59 -12.96 14.18
CA LEU A 172 -5.11 -11.83 14.95
C LEU A 172 -6.21 -11.29 15.87
N LYS A 173 -5.96 -11.33 17.18
CA LYS A 173 -6.87 -10.81 18.20
C LYS A 173 -6.45 -9.41 18.60
N VAL A 174 -7.25 -8.42 18.23
CA VAL A 174 -7.00 -7.01 18.55
C VAL A 174 -8.30 -6.29 18.89
N SER A 175 -8.27 -5.38 19.86
CA SER A 175 -9.43 -4.56 20.21
C SER A 175 -9.55 -3.33 19.30
N GLN A 176 -10.76 -2.78 19.20
CA GLN A 176 -11.00 -1.53 18.47
C GLN A 176 -10.12 -0.39 19.01
N ASP A 177 -9.97 -0.29 20.35
CA ASP A 177 -9.14 0.74 20.99
C ASP A 177 -7.67 0.71 20.56
N VAL A 178 -7.13 -0.47 20.26
CA VAL A 178 -5.75 -0.62 19.77
C VAL A 178 -5.68 -0.23 18.28
N LEU A 179 -6.68 -0.61 17.49
CA LEU A 179 -6.77 -0.23 16.08
C LEU A 179 -6.89 1.28 15.89
N ASP A 180 -7.73 1.96 16.68
CA ASP A 180 -8.01 3.39 16.55
C ASP A 180 -6.77 4.26 16.89
N LYS A 181 -5.85 3.72 17.68
CA LYS A 181 -4.58 4.36 18.05
C LYS A 181 -3.48 4.15 17.01
N ALA A 182 -3.63 3.19 16.10
CA ALA A 182 -2.59 2.91 15.12
C ALA A 182 -2.60 3.95 13.98
N GLU A 183 -1.43 4.51 13.66
CA GLU A 183 -1.32 5.58 12.66
C GLU A 183 -1.75 5.14 11.26
N PHE A 184 -1.53 3.87 10.88
CA PHE A 184 -2.02 3.37 9.59
C PHE A 184 -3.55 3.34 9.52
N THR A 185 -4.25 3.10 10.64
CA THR A 185 -5.72 3.18 10.70
C THR A 185 -6.20 4.60 10.47
N GLN A 186 -5.55 5.58 11.09
CA GLN A 186 -5.88 6.99 10.91
C GLN A 186 -5.64 7.43 9.46
N TYR A 187 -4.51 7.02 8.87
CA TYR A 187 -4.21 7.25 7.46
C TYR A 187 -5.29 6.69 6.53
N LEU A 188 -5.75 5.45 6.78
CA LEU A 188 -6.85 4.85 6.00
C LEU A 188 -8.17 5.61 6.14
N ALA A 189 -8.51 6.03 7.36
CA ALA A 189 -9.72 6.81 7.63
C ALA A 189 -9.68 8.19 6.96
N GLU A 190 -8.51 8.85 6.94
CA GLU A 190 -8.35 10.17 6.33
C GLU A 190 -8.34 10.09 4.80
N ARG A 191 -7.52 9.19 4.24
CA ARG A 191 -7.21 9.10 2.81
C ARG A 191 -8.25 8.34 2.00
N TYR A 192 -8.78 7.24 2.56
CA TYR A 192 -9.70 6.32 1.86
C TYR A 192 -11.08 6.25 2.52
N LYS A 193 -11.30 6.90 3.67
CA LYS A 193 -12.55 6.79 4.45
C LYS A 193 -12.87 5.36 4.87
N ILE A 194 -11.85 4.53 5.07
CA ILE A 194 -11.98 3.16 5.55
C ILE A 194 -11.90 3.16 7.07
N LYS A 195 -12.80 2.44 7.73
CA LYS A 195 -12.69 2.15 9.16
C LYS A 195 -12.18 0.73 9.35
N LEU A 196 -11.02 0.57 9.99
CA LEU A 196 -10.56 -0.76 10.38
C LEU A 196 -11.30 -1.25 11.62
N VAL A 197 -11.68 -2.53 11.59
CA VAL A 197 -12.35 -3.22 12.71
C VAL A 197 -11.62 -4.52 13.07
N PRO A 198 -11.81 -5.05 14.29
CA PRO A 198 -11.30 -6.36 14.67
C PRO A 198 -11.78 -7.47 13.73
N ASN A 199 -11.02 -8.56 13.68
CA ASN A 199 -11.49 -9.80 13.08
C ASN A 199 -12.74 -10.31 13.83
N ARG A 200 -13.67 -10.93 13.10
CA ARG A 200 -14.93 -11.49 13.64
C ARG A 200 -14.76 -12.92 14.12
#